data_AF-A0A0W0TJL2-F1
#
_entry.id   AF-A0A0W0TJL2-F1
#
_cell.length_a   1.000
_cell.length_b   1.000
_cell.length_c   1.000
_cell.angle_alpha   90.00
_cell.angle_beta   90.00
_cell.angle_gamma   90.00
#
_symmetry.space_group_name_H-M   'P 1'
#
loop_
_entity.id
_entity.type
_entity.pdbx_description
1 polymer ?
#
loop_
_entity_poly.entity_id
_entity_poly.type
_entity_poly.pdbx_seq_one_letter_code
_entity_poly.pdbx_strand_id
1 'polypeptide(L)'
;MVKPVALLDVDHTLCFPDHDDADKIIYNEALLNSLFKKGIHDIYLFTDMRFNGKSMQDRIKLVRFLENRGFKVHGVITPNDLLWSQLNGEQAAQLDKAFSGYKGRFEGQEFDKQIRETSFVEANPFLEGMVKYDPEANRPGCSYAEAFKACSTIEKLEEAALPGHLLERSSYTKVFVDHLATKLGFVDPTKQSGQERGHTKGLMLDFFLHHKPEWVSSILVVDDNIDVIQGIDKLDKKPSLPISTLTIKKIESEDVYDAAIEKHLKMDPHFSVYYKIQQLIDAHIKHLQSTRYNPFLSSPKAKIEALQLLQDDLRNAFNTKEEVDIPKIINDWQAAIKFKSTSTKTEVPVSTVISQHRNVFFAEHRDKLTSTQQFVEWLKTQFKPESGKDILIIPTDYSIN
;
A
#
# COMPACT_ATOMS: atom_id res chain seq x y z
N MET A 1 0.19 14.81 -5.28
CA MET A 1 1.38 13.96 -5.11
C MET A 1 0.99 12.53 -5.23
N VAL A 2 1.85 11.71 -5.82
CA VAL A 2 1.57 10.28 -5.93
C VAL A 2 2.44 9.49 -4.95
N LYS A 3 1.90 8.40 -4.40
CA LYS A 3 2.51 7.58 -3.35
C LYS A 3 1.97 6.13 -3.39
N PRO A 4 2.74 5.15 -2.88
CA PRO A 4 2.30 3.77 -2.82
C PRO A 4 1.12 3.61 -1.86
N VAL A 5 0.26 2.64 -2.14
CA VAL A 5 -0.85 2.24 -1.26
C VAL A 5 -0.80 0.73 -1.04
N ALA A 6 -1.14 0.30 0.17
CA ALA A 6 -1.33 -1.12 0.45
C ALA A 6 -2.83 -1.48 0.45
N LEU A 7 -3.18 -2.55 -0.29
CA LEU A 7 -4.47 -3.23 -0.16
C LEU A 7 -4.24 -4.46 0.70
N LEU A 8 -4.72 -4.41 1.94
CA LEU A 8 -4.42 -5.43 2.94
C LEU A 8 -5.64 -6.29 3.17
N ASP A 9 -5.54 -7.58 2.89
CA ASP A 9 -6.46 -8.54 3.46
C ASP A 9 -6.42 -8.52 4.99
N VAL A 10 -7.49 -8.99 5.61
CA VAL A 10 -7.69 -8.90 7.05
C VAL A 10 -7.47 -10.25 7.73
N ASP A 11 -8.31 -11.21 7.43
CA ASP A 11 -8.38 -12.48 8.16
C ASP A 11 -7.23 -13.40 7.71
N HIS A 12 -6.39 -13.88 8.63
CA HIS A 12 -5.15 -14.63 8.35
C HIS A 12 -4.04 -13.86 7.61
N THR A 13 -4.21 -12.54 7.41
CA THR A 13 -3.20 -11.65 6.83
C THR A 13 -2.74 -10.59 7.84
N LEU A 14 -3.67 -9.76 8.32
CA LEU A 14 -3.42 -8.76 9.37
C LEU A 14 -3.80 -9.28 10.76
N CYS A 15 -4.86 -10.08 10.83
CA CYS A 15 -5.44 -10.59 12.05
C CYS A 15 -5.31 -12.12 12.08
N PHE A 16 -4.66 -12.64 13.10
CA PHE A 16 -4.55 -14.08 13.34
C PHE A 16 -5.29 -14.42 14.64
N PRO A 17 -6.00 -15.56 14.69
CA PRO A 17 -6.53 -16.06 15.96
C PRO A 17 -5.37 -16.42 16.89
N ASP A 18 -5.49 -16.07 18.17
CA ASP A 18 -4.57 -16.57 19.19
C ASP A 18 -4.80 -18.09 19.40
N HIS A 19 -3.71 -18.85 19.57
CA HIS A 19 -3.79 -20.29 19.74
C HIS A 19 -4.40 -20.68 21.09
N ASP A 20 -4.23 -19.84 22.11
CA ASP A 20 -4.70 -20.12 23.48
C ASP A 20 -6.08 -19.51 23.76
N ASP A 21 -6.52 -18.55 22.95
CA ASP A 21 -7.79 -17.84 23.11
C ASP A 21 -8.38 -17.44 21.75
N ALA A 22 -9.38 -18.19 21.29
CA ALA A 22 -10.02 -17.97 19.99
C ALA A 22 -10.71 -16.59 19.85
N ASP A 23 -10.99 -15.90 20.96
CA ASP A 23 -11.57 -14.56 20.95
C ASP A 23 -10.51 -13.45 20.97
N LYS A 24 -9.24 -13.82 21.13
CA LYS A 24 -8.11 -12.89 21.09
C LYS A 24 -7.50 -12.84 19.69
N ILE A 25 -7.30 -11.62 19.20
CA ILE A 25 -6.69 -11.33 17.90
C ILE A 25 -5.22 -10.96 18.09
N ILE A 26 -4.35 -11.62 17.34
CA ILE A 26 -2.93 -11.28 17.19
C ILE A 26 -2.79 -10.48 15.89
N TYR A 27 -2.32 -9.24 15.98
CA TYR A 27 -2.02 -8.43 14.81
C TYR A 27 -0.65 -8.76 14.23
N ASN A 28 -0.51 -8.71 12.91
CA ASN A 28 0.75 -8.89 12.19
C ASN A 28 1.66 -7.65 12.32
N GLU A 29 2.17 -7.43 13.53
CA GLU A 29 2.97 -6.24 13.88
C GLU A 29 4.20 -6.05 13.00
N ALA A 30 4.87 -7.16 12.65
CA ALA A 30 6.04 -7.11 11.79
C ALA A 30 5.71 -6.56 10.38
N LEU A 31 4.57 -6.94 9.80
CA LEU A 31 4.12 -6.41 8.51
C LEU A 31 3.82 -4.90 8.63
N LEU A 32 3.09 -4.50 9.68
CA LEU A 32 2.74 -3.10 9.90
C LEU A 32 3.98 -2.23 10.12
N ASN A 33 4.92 -2.66 10.96
CA ASN A 33 6.17 -1.94 11.19
C ASN A 33 6.97 -1.78 9.89
N SER A 34 7.03 -2.83 9.07
CA SER A 34 7.75 -2.80 7.79
C SER A 34 7.10 -1.83 6.80
N LEU A 35 5.77 -1.87 6.64
CA LEU A 35 5.02 -0.90 5.81
C LEU A 35 5.29 0.53 6.27
N PHE A 36 5.18 0.79 7.57
CA PHE A 36 5.35 2.12 8.14
C PHE A 36 6.78 2.65 7.95
N LYS A 37 7.79 1.82 8.26
CA LYS A 37 9.22 2.12 8.10
C LYS A 37 9.58 2.42 6.64
N LYS A 38 8.94 1.75 5.69
CA LYS A 38 9.16 1.90 4.25
C LYS A 38 8.29 2.98 3.60
N GLY A 39 7.51 3.74 4.38
CA GLY A 39 6.75 4.89 3.87
C GLY A 39 5.39 4.56 3.26
N ILE A 40 4.91 3.32 3.38
CA ILE A 40 3.56 2.95 2.93
C ILE A 40 2.59 3.18 4.10
N HIS A 41 2.08 4.41 4.21
CA HIS A 41 1.18 4.82 5.30
C HIS A 41 -0.29 4.81 4.91
N ASP A 42 -0.58 4.72 3.61
CA ASP A 42 -1.93 4.74 3.06
C ASP A 42 -2.40 3.31 2.80
N ILE A 43 -3.50 2.94 3.45
CA ILE A 43 -4.04 1.57 3.43
C ILE A 43 -5.52 1.59 3.04
N TYR A 44 -5.92 0.60 2.25
CA TYR A 44 -7.30 0.12 2.22
C TYR A 44 -7.33 -1.28 2.81
N LEU A 45 -8.32 -1.57 3.65
CA LEU A 45 -8.62 -2.95 4.01
C LEU A 45 -9.36 -3.60 2.85
N PHE A 46 -8.97 -4.80 2.46
CA PHE A 46 -9.39 -5.44 1.22
C PHE A 46 -9.86 -6.87 1.52
N THR A 47 -11.11 -7.01 1.96
CA THR A 47 -11.62 -8.20 2.67
C THR A 47 -12.87 -8.77 2.01
N ASP A 48 -12.99 -10.11 1.97
CA ASP A 48 -14.17 -10.82 1.44
C ASP A 48 -15.27 -11.00 2.51
N MET A 49 -15.53 -9.95 3.30
CA MET A 49 -16.46 -10.03 4.43
C MET A 49 -17.93 -9.83 4.02
N ARG A 50 -18.82 -10.45 4.79
CA ARG A 50 -20.25 -10.08 4.90
C ARG A 50 -20.45 -9.23 6.15
N PHE A 51 -21.54 -8.48 6.21
CA PHE A 51 -21.84 -7.67 7.38
C PHE A 51 -22.65 -8.48 8.39
N ASN A 52 -22.00 -8.88 9.47
CA ASN A 52 -22.65 -9.33 10.71
C ASN A 52 -22.09 -8.55 11.91
N GLY A 53 -22.77 -8.61 13.06
CA GLY A 53 -22.40 -7.85 14.26
C GLY A 53 -20.93 -7.97 14.64
N LYS A 54 -20.44 -9.21 14.78
CA LYS A 54 -19.03 -9.52 15.12
C LYS A 54 -18.05 -8.96 14.09
N SER A 55 -18.24 -9.28 12.82
CA SER A 55 -17.36 -8.84 11.73
C SER A 55 -17.28 -7.32 11.62
N MET A 56 -18.40 -6.60 11.81
CA MET A 56 -18.43 -5.14 11.82
C MET A 56 -17.66 -4.59 13.02
N GLN A 57 -17.91 -5.13 14.22
CA GLN A 57 -17.21 -4.70 15.42
C GLN A 57 -15.69 -4.93 15.33
N ASP A 58 -15.26 -6.08 14.84
CA ASP A 58 -13.85 -6.41 14.64
C ASP A 58 -13.19 -5.48 13.63
N ARG A 59 -13.88 -5.17 12.52
CA ARG A 59 -13.37 -4.24 11.51
C ARG A 59 -13.27 -2.80 12.04
N ILE A 60 -14.22 -2.36 12.87
CA ILE A 60 -14.16 -1.04 13.55
C ILE A 60 -12.95 -0.97 14.49
N LYS A 61 -12.72 -2.02 15.29
CA LYS A 61 -11.57 -2.11 16.21
C LYS A 61 -10.25 -2.06 15.43
N LEU A 62 -10.15 -2.81 14.33
CA LEU A 62 -8.96 -2.85 13.47
C LEU A 62 -8.68 -1.49 12.82
N VAL A 63 -9.68 -0.82 12.26
CA VAL A 63 -9.49 0.52 11.65
C VAL A 63 -8.92 1.50 12.68
N ARG A 64 -9.51 1.56 13.88
CA ARG A 64 -9.01 2.42 14.97
C ARG A 64 -7.60 2.05 15.42
N PHE A 65 -7.30 0.75 15.49
CA PHE A 65 -5.96 0.27 15.83
C PHE A 65 -4.91 0.74 14.82
N LEU A 66 -5.20 0.64 13.51
CA LEU A 66 -4.31 1.10 12.45
C LEU A 66 -4.14 2.63 12.45
N GLU A 67 -5.22 3.38 12.63
CA GLU A 67 -5.17 4.84 12.72
C GLU A 67 -4.34 5.32 13.92
N ASN A 68 -4.49 4.66 15.08
CA ASN A 68 -3.67 4.93 16.28
C ASN A 68 -2.18 4.61 16.07
N ARG A 69 -1.84 3.77 15.09
CA ARG A 69 -0.46 3.49 14.68
C ARG A 69 0.08 4.46 13.62
N GLY A 70 -0.70 5.46 13.23
CA GLY A 70 -0.30 6.49 12.28
C GLY A 70 -0.60 6.15 10.82
N PHE A 71 -1.29 5.05 10.53
CA PHE A 71 -1.77 4.77 9.18
C PHE A 71 -2.97 5.64 8.83
N LYS A 72 -3.08 5.98 7.55
CA LYS A 72 -4.30 6.53 6.97
C LYS A 72 -5.10 5.40 6.32
N VAL A 73 -6.17 4.96 6.99
CA VAL A 73 -7.12 4.00 6.42
C VAL A 73 -8.13 4.74 5.56
N HIS A 74 -8.11 4.53 4.25
CA HIS A 74 -8.99 5.23 3.31
C HIS A 74 -10.37 4.60 3.18
N GLY A 75 -10.49 3.31 3.53
CA GLY A 75 -11.74 2.58 3.49
C GLY A 75 -11.55 1.08 3.68
N VAL A 76 -12.67 0.39 3.81
CA VAL A 76 -12.75 -1.08 3.82
C VAL A 76 -13.48 -1.49 2.55
N ILE A 77 -12.72 -1.97 1.58
CA ILE A 77 -13.24 -2.44 0.30
C ILE A 77 -13.69 -3.89 0.47
N THR A 78 -14.93 -4.15 0.07
CA THR A 78 -15.55 -5.47 0.14
C THR A 78 -16.23 -5.81 -1.19
N PRO A 79 -16.56 -7.09 -1.47
CA PRO A 79 -17.32 -7.44 -2.67
C PRO A 79 -18.64 -6.67 -2.74
N ASN A 80 -19.22 -6.32 -1.58
CA ASN A 80 -20.48 -5.60 -1.52
C ASN A 80 -20.42 -4.24 -2.22
N ASP A 81 -19.25 -3.60 -2.31
CA ASP A 81 -19.12 -2.30 -2.98
C ASP A 81 -19.51 -2.36 -4.46
N LEU A 82 -19.35 -3.50 -5.13
CA LEU A 82 -19.54 -3.58 -6.58
C LEU A 82 -21.00 -3.46 -7.01
N LEU A 83 -21.93 -3.91 -6.15
CA LEU A 83 -23.36 -3.94 -6.43
C LEU A 83 -24.20 -3.24 -5.34
N TRP A 84 -23.58 -2.40 -4.49
CA TRP A 84 -24.24 -1.87 -3.30
C TRP A 84 -25.46 -1.00 -3.63
N SER A 85 -25.39 -0.16 -4.66
CA SER A 85 -26.49 0.73 -5.06
C SER A 85 -27.64 0.03 -5.80
N GLN A 86 -27.42 -1.21 -6.26
CA GLN A 86 -28.37 -1.99 -7.05
C GLN A 86 -29.33 -2.83 -6.19
N LEU A 87 -29.00 -3.05 -4.91
CA LEU A 87 -29.81 -3.82 -3.98
C LEU A 87 -29.97 -3.05 -2.67
N ASN A 88 -31.21 -2.72 -2.28
CA ASN A 88 -31.51 -2.16 -0.96
C ASN A 88 -31.91 -3.26 0.05
N GLY A 89 -32.09 -2.89 1.32
CA GLY A 89 -32.41 -3.83 2.40
C GLY A 89 -33.72 -4.59 2.21
N GLU A 90 -34.80 -3.92 1.80
CA GLU A 90 -36.11 -4.55 1.58
C GLU A 90 -36.06 -5.54 0.42
N GLN A 91 -35.38 -5.17 -0.67
CA GLN A 91 -35.15 -6.05 -1.81
C GLN A 91 -34.31 -7.27 -1.43
N ALA A 92 -33.31 -7.09 -0.56
CA ALA A 92 -32.52 -8.20 -0.06
C ALA A 92 -33.35 -9.15 0.83
N ALA A 93 -34.22 -8.63 1.69
CA ALA A 93 -35.16 -9.44 2.46
C ALA A 93 -36.18 -10.16 1.57
N GLN A 94 -36.58 -9.55 0.46
CA GLN A 94 -37.41 -10.20 -0.56
C GLN A 94 -36.67 -11.37 -1.24
N LEU A 95 -35.40 -11.17 -1.62
CA LEU A 95 -34.57 -12.26 -2.15
C LEU A 95 -34.38 -13.38 -1.14
N ASP A 96 -34.24 -13.04 0.14
CA ASP A 96 -34.10 -14.05 1.19
C ASP A 96 -35.30 -15.00 1.26
N LYS A 97 -36.50 -14.43 1.16
CA LYS A 97 -37.74 -15.21 1.05
C LYS A 97 -37.81 -15.98 -0.27
N ALA A 98 -37.42 -15.38 -1.38
CA ALA A 98 -37.47 -16.02 -2.70
C ALA A 98 -36.51 -17.21 -2.82
N PHE A 99 -35.36 -17.16 -2.14
CA PHE A 99 -34.37 -18.23 -2.09
C PHE A 99 -34.54 -19.16 -0.88
N SER A 100 -35.56 -18.96 -0.04
CA SER A 100 -35.93 -19.83 1.06
C SER A 100 -36.29 -21.23 0.53
N GLY A 101 -35.31 -22.12 0.45
CA GLY A 101 -35.47 -23.47 -0.10
C GLY A 101 -34.63 -23.77 -1.35
N TYR A 102 -33.89 -22.78 -1.87
CA TYR A 102 -32.87 -23.04 -2.89
C TYR A 102 -31.73 -23.88 -2.30
N LYS A 103 -31.48 -25.05 -2.90
CA LYS A 103 -30.44 -26.00 -2.46
C LYS A 103 -29.23 -26.05 -3.39
N GLY A 104 -29.30 -25.35 -4.52
CA GLY A 104 -28.19 -25.26 -5.46
C GLY A 104 -27.07 -24.39 -4.93
N ARG A 105 -25.95 -24.36 -5.65
CA ARG A 105 -24.93 -23.36 -5.40
C ARG A 105 -25.36 -22.05 -6.04
N PHE A 106 -25.06 -20.92 -5.44
CA PHE A 106 -25.32 -19.60 -6.03
C PHE A 106 -24.30 -19.23 -7.11
N GLU A 107 -23.95 -20.19 -7.97
CA GLU A 107 -22.99 -20.09 -9.06
C GLU A 107 -23.35 -21.11 -10.16
N GLY A 108 -22.84 -20.90 -11.37
CA GLY A 108 -23.02 -21.83 -12.49
C GLY A 108 -24.38 -21.80 -13.19
N GLN A 109 -24.60 -22.76 -14.10
CA GLN A 109 -25.73 -22.78 -15.04
C GLN A 109 -27.10 -22.89 -14.36
N GLU A 110 -27.20 -23.62 -13.24
CA GLU A 110 -28.46 -23.77 -12.52
C GLU A 110 -28.90 -22.47 -11.87
N PHE A 111 -27.96 -21.77 -11.21
CA PHE A 111 -28.22 -20.44 -10.66
C PHE A 111 -28.56 -19.44 -11.76
N ASP A 112 -27.84 -19.50 -12.89
CA ASP A 112 -28.11 -18.69 -14.07
C ASP A 112 -29.51 -18.87 -14.63
N LYS A 113 -29.98 -20.12 -14.70
CA LYS A 113 -31.33 -20.42 -15.14
C LYS A 113 -32.36 -19.86 -14.18
N GLN A 114 -32.13 -20.00 -12.87
CA GLN A 114 -33.04 -19.50 -11.83
C GLN A 114 -33.20 -17.98 -11.90
N ILE A 115 -32.09 -17.24 -11.93
CA ILE A 115 -32.12 -15.76 -11.91
C ILE A 115 -32.53 -15.14 -13.26
N ARG A 116 -32.71 -15.96 -14.30
CA ARG A 116 -33.20 -15.56 -15.64
C ARG A 116 -34.59 -16.09 -15.96
N GLU A 117 -35.17 -16.90 -15.08
CA GLU A 117 -36.51 -17.40 -15.27
C GLU A 117 -37.50 -16.22 -15.27
N THR A 118 -38.34 -16.13 -16.30
CA THR A 118 -39.25 -14.99 -16.50
C THR A 118 -40.10 -14.71 -15.26
N SER A 119 -40.68 -15.75 -14.67
CA SER A 119 -41.48 -15.64 -13.43
C SER A 119 -40.68 -15.09 -12.25
N PHE A 120 -39.41 -15.48 -12.13
CA PHE A 120 -38.52 -15.04 -11.06
C PHE A 120 -38.08 -13.58 -11.25
N VAL A 121 -37.76 -13.18 -12.48
CA VAL A 121 -37.39 -11.81 -12.83
C VAL A 121 -38.57 -10.85 -12.72
N GLU A 122 -39.76 -11.24 -13.18
CA GLU A 122 -40.99 -10.46 -13.03
C GLU A 122 -41.33 -10.20 -11.55
N ALA A 123 -41.08 -11.19 -10.69
CA ALA A 123 -41.24 -11.03 -9.24
C ALA A 123 -40.13 -10.18 -8.61
N ASN A 124 -38.94 -10.10 -9.21
CA ASN A 124 -37.75 -9.44 -8.65
C ASN A 124 -37.06 -8.55 -9.71
N PRO A 125 -37.70 -7.47 -10.19
CA PRO A 125 -37.22 -6.70 -11.34
C PRO A 125 -35.86 -6.02 -11.12
N PHE A 126 -35.47 -5.78 -9.87
CA PHE A 126 -34.17 -5.20 -9.52
C PHE A 126 -32.97 -6.13 -9.86
N LEU A 127 -33.21 -7.42 -10.13
CA LEU A 127 -32.17 -8.38 -10.50
C LEU A 127 -31.48 -8.05 -11.83
N GLU A 128 -32.14 -7.32 -12.73
CA GLU A 128 -31.53 -6.89 -14.00
C GLU A 128 -30.24 -6.08 -13.76
N GLY A 129 -30.21 -5.26 -12.70
CA GLY A 129 -29.03 -4.50 -12.29
C GLY A 129 -27.95 -5.37 -11.62
N MET A 130 -28.35 -6.43 -10.91
CA MET A 130 -27.45 -7.28 -10.13
C MET A 130 -26.58 -8.23 -10.97
N VAL A 131 -26.98 -8.49 -12.23
CA VAL A 131 -26.27 -9.40 -13.13
C VAL A 131 -25.34 -8.67 -14.11
N LYS A 132 -25.17 -7.36 -13.95
CA LYS A 132 -24.32 -6.52 -14.79
C LYS A 132 -23.23 -5.88 -13.95
N TYR A 133 -21.99 -6.02 -14.39
CA TYR A 133 -20.87 -5.25 -13.82
C TYR A 133 -20.87 -3.84 -14.40
N ASP A 134 -21.02 -2.85 -13.51
CA ASP A 134 -21.00 -1.42 -13.84
C ASP A 134 -20.19 -0.69 -12.74
N PRO A 135 -18.86 -0.54 -12.92
CA PRO A 135 -18.02 0.05 -11.89
C PRO A 135 -18.44 1.48 -11.55
N GLU A 136 -18.95 2.27 -12.50
CA GLU A 136 -19.30 3.67 -12.27
C GLU A 136 -20.52 3.87 -11.35
N ALA A 137 -21.30 2.81 -11.11
CA ALA A 137 -22.51 2.89 -10.30
C ALA A 137 -22.24 2.88 -8.78
N ASN A 138 -21.00 2.61 -8.37
CA ASN A 138 -20.59 2.52 -6.98
C ASN A 138 -19.20 3.14 -6.76
N ARG A 139 -18.69 3.12 -5.52
CA ARG A 139 -17.33 3.57 -5.21
C ARG A 139 -16.67 2.63 -4.18
N PRO A 140 -15.34 2.43 -4.22
CA PRO A 140 -14.64 1.61 -3.24
C PRO A 140 -14.92 2.05 -1.79
N GLY A 141 -15.26 1.08 -0.93
CA GLY A 141 -15.56 1.27 0.48
C GLY A 141 -16.94 1.86 0.81
N CYS A 142 -17.82 2.06 -0.18
CA CYS A 142 -19.14 2.65 0.08
C CYS A 142 -20.01 1.79 1.00
N SER A 143 -19.99 0.47 0.81
CA SER A 143 -20.85 -0.46 1.53
C SER A 143 -20.51 -0.47 3.03
N TYR A 144 -19.22 -0.58 3.34
CA TYR A 144 -18.74 -0.55 4.72
C TYR A 144 -18.96 0.81 5.37
N ALA A 145 -18.75 1.92 4.64
CA ALA A 145 -18.99 3.26 5.20
C ALA A 145 -20.46 3.46 5.61
N GLU A 146 -21.41 2.97 4.81
CA GLU A 146 -22.83 3.01 5.14
C GLU A 146 -23.15 2.09 6.34
N ALA A 147 -22.67 0.84 6.30
CA ALA A 147 -22.87 -0.11 7.39
C ALA A 147 -22.26 0.39 8.71
N PHE A 148 -21.06 0.98 8.67
CA PHE A 148 -20.40 1.59 9.81
C PHE A 148 -21.26 2.70 10.42
N LYS A 149 -21.77 3.62 9.60
CA LYS A 149 -22.65 4.69 10.06
C LYS A 149 -23.88 4.13 10.77
N ALA A 150 -24.52 3.12 10.18
CA ALA A 150 -25.72 2.50 10.74
C ALA A 150 -25.44 1.74 12.06
N CYS A 151 -24.25 1.15 12.21
CA CYS A 151 -23.88 0.36 13.38
C CYS A 151 -23.22 1.18 14.51
N SER A 152 -22.71 2.37 14.21
CA SER A 152 -21.89 3.17 15.13
C SER A 152 -22.57 3.56 16.45
N THR A 153 -23.91 3.52 16.51
CA THR A 153 -24.71 3.86 17.68
C THR A 153 -25.16 2.66 18.51
N ILE A 154 -24.79 1.44 18.11
CA ILE A 154 -25.23 0.20 18.75
C ILE A 154 -24.20 -0.21 19.82
N GLU A 155 -24.59 -0.17 21.10
CA GLU A 155 -23.70 -0.44 22.24
C GLU A 155 -23.19 -1.88 22.29
N LYS A 156 -23.99 -2.85 21.83
CA LYS A 156 -23.68 -4.28 21.77
C LYS A 156 -23.88 -4.85 20.38
N LEU A 157 -23.03 -4.41 19.45
CA LEU A 157 -23.17 -4.73 18.03
C LEU A 157 -23.08 -6.24 17.74
N GLU A 158 -22.23 -6.98 18.44
CA GLU A 158 -22.10 -8.44 18.34
C GLU A 158 -23.41 -9.22 18.61
N GLU A 159 -24.29 -8.70 19.48
CA GLU A 159 -25.54 -9.36 19.89
C GLU A 159 -26.78 -8.83 19.15
N ALA A 160 -26.67 -7.69 18.47
CA ALA A 160 -27.79 -7.00 17.86
C ALA A 160 -28.06 -7.47 16.42
N ALA A 161 -29.34 -7.49 16.04
CA ALA A 161 -29.71 -7.55 14.63
C ALA A 161 -29.25 -6.27 13.93
N LEU A 162 -28.58 -6.41 12.78
CA LEU A 162 -28.15 -5.24 12.02
C LEU A 162 -29.36 -4.49 11.45
N PRO A 163 -29.37 -3.15 11.50
CA PRO A 163 -30.50 -2.35 11.01
C PRO A 163 -30.68 -2.51 9.50
N GLY A 164 -31.91 -2.31 9.02
CA GLY A 164 -32.20 -2.17 7.58
C GLY A 164 -31.80 -3.36 6.71
N HIS A 165 -31.89 -4.59 7.24
CA HIS A 165 -31.54 -5.82 6.53
C HIS A 165 -30.10 -5.82 5.97
N LEU A 166 -29.16 -5.20 6.68
CA LEU A 166 -27.75 -5.11 6.23
C LEU A 166 -27.07 -6.48 6.08
N LEU A 167 -27.45 -7.46 6.92
CA LEU A 167 -26.91 -8.82 6.82
C LEU A 167 -27.37 -9.50 5.53
N GLU A 168 -28.66 -9.45 5.23
CA GLU A 168 -29.25 -9.99 4.01
C GLU A 168 -28.70 -9.27 2.79
N ARG A 169 -28.65 -7.92 2.82
CA ARG A 169 -28.12 -7.10 1.73
C ARG A 169 -26.68 -7.45 1.41
N SER A 170 -25.80 -7.49 2.40
CA SER A 170 -24.40 -7.88 2.18
C SER A 170 -24.27 -9.35 1.74
N SER A 171 -25.10 -10.26 2.26
CA SER A 171 -25.05 -11.66 1.87
C SER A 171 -25.42 -11.86 0.40
N TYR A 172 -26.52 -11.28 -0.07
CA TYR A 172 -26.94 -11.39 -1.47
C TYR A 172 -26.04 -10.60 -2.40
N THR A 173 -25.58 -9.40 -2.01
CA THR A 173 -24.64 -8.63 -2.83
C THR A 173 -23.36 -9.43 -3.07
N LYS A 174 -22.77 -10.03 -2.02
CA LYS A 174 -21.60 -10.91 -2.17
C LYS A 174 -21.88 -12.08 -3.13
N VAL A 175 -23.02 -12.77 -2.96
CA VAL A 175 -23.42 -13.88 -3.84
C VAL A 175 -23.42 -13.48 -5.31
N PHE A 176 -24.07 -12.37 -5.65
CA PHE A 176 -24.12 -11.90 -7.03
C PHE A 176 -22.75 -11.45 -7.55
N VAL A 177 -21.90 -10.90 -6.68
CA VAL A 177 -20.53 -10.51 -7.06
C VAL A 177 -19.63 -11.73 -7.29
N ASP A 178 -19.72 -12.78 -6.48
CA ASP A 178 -19.02 -14.04 -6.71
C ASP A 178 -19.45 -14.70 -8.04
N HIS A 179 -20.75 -14.63 -8.34
CA HIS A 179 -21.30 -15.06 -9.63
C HIS A 179 -20.75 -14.22 -10.79
N LEU A 180 -20.71 -12.89 -10.66
CA LEU A 180 -20.13 -11.99 -11.66
C LEU A 180 -18.65 -12.26 -11.89
N ALA A 181 -17.87 -12.47 -10.81
CA ALA A 181 -16.45 -12.78 -10.90
C ALA A 181 -16.20 -14.06 -11.73
N THR A 182 -17.06 -15.06 -11.56
CA THR A 182 -17.02 -16.28 -12.38
C THR A 182 -17.34 -15.98 -13.85
N LYS A 183 -18.42 -15.24 -14.12
CA LYS A 183 -18.84 -14.91 -15.50
C LYS A 183 -17.85 -14.05 -16.27
N LEU A 184 -17.18 -13.14 -15.57
CA LEU A 184 -16.18 -12.26 -16.13
C LEU A 184 -14.80 -12.92 -16.23
N GLY A 185 -14.65 -14.17 -15.79
CA GLY A 185 -13.41 -14.94 -15.90
C GLY A 185 -12.36 -14.64 -14.83
N PHE A 186 -12.72 -13.91 -13.76
CA PHE A 186 -11.83 -13.71 -12.61
C PHE A 186 -11.76 -14.95 -11.70
N VAL A 187 -12.76 -15.82 -11.78
CA VAL A 187 -12.83 -17.09 -11.06
C VAL A 187 -13.21 -18.20 -12.04
N ASP A 188 -12.44 -19.29 -12.02
CA ASP A 188 -12.73 -20.52 -12.76
C ASP A 188 -13.12 -21.63 -11.76
N PRO A 189 -14.42 -21.88 -11.52
CA PRO A 189 -14.87 -22.86 -10.55
C PRO A 189 -14.52 -24.31 -10.93
N THR A 190 -14.04 -24.56 -12.15
CA THR A 190 -13.62 -25.90 -12.58
C THR A 190 -12.21 -26.27 -12.11
N LYS A 191 -11.41 -25.27 -11.72
CA LYS A 191 -10.04 -25.46 -11.24
C LYS A 191 -9.99 -25.64 -9.73
N GLN A 192 -9.01 -26.42 -9.26
CA GLN A 192 -8.75 -26.56 -7.83
C GLN A 192 -8.02 -25.33 -7.29
N SER A 193 -8.13 -25.09 -5.98
CA SER A 193 -7.38 -24.02 -5.31
C SER A 193 -5.87 -24.20 -5.51
N GLY A 194 -5.17 -23.11 -5.79
CA GLY A 194 -3.74 -23.08 -6.13
C GLY A 194 -3.43 -23.46 -7.58
N GLN A 195 -4.41 -23.90 -8.36
CA GLN A 195 -4.28 -24.18 -9.80
C GLN A 195 -4.78 -23.02 -10.66
N GLU A 196 -4.54 -21.78 -10.23
CA GLU A 196 -4.98 -20.58 -10.94
C GLU A 196 -6.50 -20.49 -11.07
N ARG A 197 -7.21 -20.88 -9.99
CA ARG A 197 -8.66 -20.75 -9.87
C ARG A 197 -9.08 -19.28 -9.93
N GLY A 198 -8.25 -18.37 -9.42
CA GLY A 198 -8.60 -16.97 -9.25
C GLY A 198 -9.54 -16.75 -8.06
N HIS A 199 -9.86 -15.49 -7.79
CA HIS A 199 -10.67 -15.09 -6.63
C HIS A 199 -11.48 -13.82 -6.94
N THR A 200 -12.62 -13.63 -6.27
CA THR A 200 -13.48 -12.43 -6.39
C THR A 200 -12.71 -11.13 -6.15
N LYS A 201 -11.64 -11.19 -5.35
CA LYS A 201 -10.73 -10.06 -5.11
C LYS A 201 -10.03 -9.55 -6.38
N GLY A 202 -9.86 -10.37 -7.41
CA GLY A 202 -9.40 -9.91 -8.72
C GLY A 202 -10.38 -8.90 -9.34
N LEU A 203 -11.68 -9.19 -9.27
CA LEU A 203 -12.73 -8.27 -9.73
C LEU A 203 -12.82 -7.02 -8.82
N MET A 204 -12.62 -7.17 -7.51
CA MET A 204 -12.55 -6.02 -6.60
C MET A 204 -11.35 -5.10 -6.89
N LEU A 205 -10.21 -5.66 -7.32
CA LEU A 205 -9.05 -4.87 -7.73
C LEU A 205 -9.32 -4.15 -9.04
N ASP A 206 -9.93 -4.81 -10.03
CA ASP A 206 -10.38 -4.15 -11.26
C ASP A 206 -11.32 -2.98 -10.95
N PHE A 207 -12.29 -3.17 -10.04
CA PHE A 207 -13.19 -2.11 -9.58
C PHE A 207 -12.44 -0.95 -8.91
N PHE A 208 -11.46 -1.24 -8.05
CA PHE A 208 -10.60 -0.20 -7.46
C PHE A 208 -9.81 0.56 -8.53
N LEU A 209 -9.29 -0.12 -9.55
CA LEU A 209 -8.51 0.50 -10.62
C LEU A 209 -9.31 1.50 -11.45
N HIS A 210 -10.61 1.26 -11.67
CA HIS A 210 -11.52 2.22 -12.30
C HIS A 210 -11.66 3.52 -11.48
N HIS A 211 -11.54 3.42 -10.15
CA HIS A 211 -11.68 4.54 -9.21
C HIS A 211 -10.35 5.00 -8.62
N LYS A 212 -9.22 4.52 -9.18
CA LYS A 212 -7.91 4.68 -8.58
C LYS A 212 -7.65 6.18 -8.37
N PRO A 213 -7.44 6.63 -7.12
CA PRO A 213 -7.11 8.02 -6.90
C PRO A 213 -5.85 8.42 -7.67
N GLU A 214 -5.81 9.66 -8.17
CA GLU A 214 -4.66 10.16 -8.93
C GLU A 214 -3.37 10.10 -8.11
N TRP A 215 -3.47 10.26 -6.79
CA TRP A 215 -2.35 10.19 -5.85
C TRP A 215 -1.79 8.77 -5.66
N VAL A 216 -2.33 7.71 -6.24
CA VAL A 216 -1.73 6.36 -6.12
C VAL A 216 -0.68 6.16 -7.20
N SER A 217 0.59 5.95 -6.80
CA SER A 217 1.74 5.70 -7.70
C SER A 217 2.06 4.21 -7.90
N SER A 218 1.70 3.36 -6.95
CA SER A 218 1.80 1.90 -7.04
C SER A 218 0.91 1.24 -5.99
N ILE A 219 0.63 -0.05 -6.18
CA ILE A 219 -0.23 -0.84 -5.28
C ILE A 219 0.51 -2.08 -4.81
N LEU A 220 0.59 -2.27 -3.49
CA LEU A 220 1.00 -3.53 -2.87
C LEU A 220 -0.25 -4.25 -2.36
N VAL A 221 -0.57 -5.41 -2.93
CA VAL A 221 -1.64 -6.28 -2.44
C VAL A 221 -1.05 -7.35 -1.53
N VAL A 222 -1.55 -7.44 -0.31
CA VAL A 222 -1.09 -8.41 0.69
C VAL A 222 -2.25 -9.31 1.07
N ASP A 223 -2.10 -10.62 0.89
CA ASP A 223 -3.18 -11.59 1.05
C ASP A 223 -2.61 -12.96 1.44
N ASP A 224 -3.33 -13.75 2.21
CA ASP A 224 -2.93 -15.12 2.57
C ASP A 224 -3.29 -16.14 1.49
N ASN A 225 -4.30 -15.82 0.68
CA ASN A 225 -4.87 -16.73 -0.29
C ASN A 225 -4.11 -16.69 -1.63
N ILE A 226 -3.49 -17.82 -1.97
CA ILE A 226 -2.72 -17.97 -3.22
C ILE A 226 -3.57 -17.75 -4.49
N ASP A 227 -4.87 -18.06 -4.47
CA ASP A 227 -5.76 -17.86 -5.62
C ASP A 227 -5.97 -16.37 -5.90
N VAL A 228 -5.96 -15.52 -4.86
CA VAL A 228 -5.99 -14.05 -5.01
C VAL A 228 -4.73 -13.57 -5.72
N ILE A 229 -3.58 -14.02 -5.24
CA ILE A 229 -2.26 -13.62 -5.74
C ILE A 229 -2.10 -14.02 -7.22
N GLN A 230 -2.41 -15.28 -7.54
CA GLN A 230 -2.40 -15.78 -8.92
C GLN A 230 -3.41 -15.04 -9.82
N GLY A 231 -4.59 -14.70 -9.28
CA GLY A 231 -5.60 -13.93 -10.02
C GLY A 231 -5.14 -12.52 -10.37
N ILE A 232 -4.48 -11.83 -9.44
CA ILE A 232 -3.97 -10.47 -9.64
C ILE A 232 -2.83 -10.44 -10.67
N ASP A 233 -1.92 -11.42 -10.61
CA ASP A 233 -0.77 -11.48 -11.53
C ASP A 233 -1.18 -11.66 -13.00
N LYS A 234 -2.39 -12.20 -13.21
CA LYS A 234 -3.01 -12.53 -14.51
C LYS A 234 -3.93 -11.46 -15.07
N LEU A 235 -4.11 -10.32 -14.40
CA LEU A 235 -4.93 -9.25 -14.96
C LEU A 235 -4.36 -8.80 -16.31
N ASP A 236 -5.03 -9.20 -17.40
CA ASP A 236 -4.60 -9.00 -18.80
C ASP A 236 -4.40 -7.53 -19.15
N LYS A 237 -5.14 -6.64 -18.49
CA LYS A 237 -4.98 -5.20 -18.57
C LYS A 237 -4.10 -4.74 -17.42
N LYS A 238 -2.80 -5.03 -17.47
CA LYS A 238 -1.88 -4.42 -16.49
C LYS A 238 -1.89 -2.91 -16.73
N PRO A 239 -2.43 -2.10 -15.80
CA PRO A 239 -2.33 -0.66 -15.93
C PRO A 239 -0.86 -0.27 -15.99
N SER A 240 -0.54 0.92 -16.52
CA SER A 240 0.81 1.50 -16.41
C SER A 240 1.27 1.68 -14.95
N LEU A 241 0.34 1.52 -14.00
CA LEU A 241 0.56 1.50 -12.57
C LEU A 241 1.24 0.18 -12.12
N PRO A 242 2.39 0.23 -11.43
CA PRO A 242 2.98 -0.94 -10.81
C PRO A 242 2.08 -1.54 -9.74
N ILE A 243 1.80 -2.84 -9.87
CA ILE A 243 1.08 -3.64 -8.88
C ILE A 243 1.98 -4.80 -8.48
N SER A 244 2.10 -5.04 -7.18
CA SER A 244 2.83 -6.19 -6.63
C SER A 244 1.97 -6.92 -5.62
N THR A 245 2.32 -8.19 -5.42
CA THR A 245 1.63 -9.08 -4.51
C THR A 245 2.60 -9.58 -3.44
N LEU A 246 2.12 -9.76 -2.23
CA LEU A 246 2.84 -10.39 -1.11
C LEU A 246 1.92 -11.43 -0.46
N THR A 247 2.31 -12.70 -0.55
CA THR A 247 1.55 -13.79 0.07
C THR A 247 1.95 -14.00 1.52
N ILE A 248 0.97 -14.09 2.43
CA ILE A 248 1.19 -14.35 3.85
C ILE A 248 0.75 -15.77 4.19
N LYS A 249 1.68 -16.66 4.55
CA LYS A 249 1.32 -18.03 5.00
C LYS A 249 1.24 -18.16 6.52
N LYS A 250 1.96 -17.27 7.20
CA LYS A 250 2.10 -17.14 8.65
C LYS A 250 2.71 -15.78 8.93
N ILE A 251 2.73 -15.37 10.19
CA ILE A 251 3.50 -14.20 10.62
C ILE A 251 4.99 -14.49 10.39
N GLU A 252 5.64 -13.68 9.55
CA GLU A 252 7.08 -13.69 9.30
C GLU A 252 7.78 -12.55 10.04
N SER A 253 9.12 -12.51 9.99
CA SER A 253 9.91 -11.42 10.58
C SER A 253 9.84 -10.13 9.77
N GLU A 254 10.14 -9.00 10.42
CA GLU A 254 10.25 -7.69 9.75
C GLU A 254 11.21 -7.73 8.56
N ASP A 255 12.35 -8.42 8.66
CA ASP A 255 13.33 -8.51 7.56
C ASP A 255 12.75 -9.14 6.29
N VAL A 256 11.88 -10.15 6.44
CA VAL A 256 11.22 -10.81 5.30
C VAL A 256 10.27 -9.83 4.61
N TYR A 257 9.47 -9.11 5.39
CA TYR A 257 8.54 -8.10 4.85
C TYR A 257 9.28 -6.90 4.27
N ASP A 258 10.32 -6.40 4.94
CA ASP A 258 11.17 -5.30 4.47
C ASP A 258 11.74 -5.59 3.09
N ALA A 259 12.23 -6.83 2.86
CA ALA A 259 12.76 -7.24 1.57
C ALA A 259 11.69 -7.28 0.48
N ALA A 260 10.49 -7.79 0.79
CA ALA A 260 9.38 -7.85 -0.15
C ALA A 260 8.83 -6.45 -0.52
N ILE A 261 8.64 -5.58 0.48
CA ILE A 261 8.18 -4.21 0.30
C ILE A 261 9.21 -3.40 -0.48
N GLU A 262 10.50 -3.56 -0.19
CA GLU A 262 11.56 -2.89 -0.95
C GLU A 262 11.60 -3.32 -2.41
N LYS A 263 11.32 -4.59 -2.72
CA LYS A 263 11.18 -5.04 -4.11
C LYS A 263 10.02 -4.34 -4.81
N HIS A 264 8.89 -4.15 -4.12
CA HIS A 264 7.75 -3.41 -4.65
C HIS A 264 8.10 -1.94 -4.92
N LEU A 265 8.67 -1.24 -3.93
CA LEU A 265 8.98 0.19 -4.05
C LEU A 265 10.06 0.51 -5.09
N LYS A 266 10.92 -0.46 -5.46
CA LYS A 266 11.84 -0.31 -6.59
C LYS A 266 11.15 -0.21 -7.95
N MET A 267 9.91 -0.69 -8.06
CA MET A 267 9.09 -0.59 -9.27
C MET A 267 8.21 0.65 -9.28
N ASP A 268 8.02 1.30 -8.12
CA ASP A 268 7.29 2.55 -8.01
C ASP A 268 8.11 3.69 -8.64
N PRO A 269 7.56 4.45 -9.61
CA PRO A 269 8.30 5.51 -10.28
C PRO A 269 8.85 6.58 -9.33
N HIS A 270 8.11 6.92 -8.27
CA HIS A 270 8.48 7.98 -7.33
C HIS A 270 9.53 7.49 -6.33
N PHE A 271 9.34 6.28 -5.78
CA PHE A 271 10.33 5.69 -4.88
C PHE A 271 11.60 5.25 -5.62
N SER A 272 11.52 4.93 -6.91
CA SER A 272 12.70 4.56 -7.71
C SER A 272 13.77 5.67 -7.71
N VAL A 273 13.34 6.95 -7.73
CA VAL A 273 14.22 8.12 -7.63
C VAL A 273 14.92 8.15 -6.28
N TYR A 274 14.17 7.97 -5.19
CA TYR A 274 14.72 7.88 -3.84
C TYR A 274 15.77 6.77 -3.74
N TYR A 275 15.45 5.55 -4.19
CA TYR A 275 16.39 4.42 -4.15
C TYR A 275 17.65 4.69 -4.98
N LYS A 276 17.51 5.35 -6.13
CA LYS A 276 18.65 5.74 -6.95
C LYS A 276 19.56 6.72 -6.20
N ILE A 277 19.00 7.74 -5.55
CA ILE A 277 19.78 8.69 -4.73
C ILE A 277 20.47 7.95 -3.56
N GLN A 278 19.76 7.06 -2.89
CA GLN A 278 20.33 6.23 -1.81
C GLN A 278 21.51 5.40 -2.30
N GLN A 279 21.38 4.70 -3.43
CA GLN A 279 22.46 3.92 -4.04
C GLN A 279 23.69 4.78 -4.38
N LEU A 280 23.46 6.00 -4.89
CA LEU A 280 24.53 6.96 -5.18
C LEU A 280 25.25 7.42 -3.91
N ILE A 281 24.49 7.70 -2.83
CA ILE A 281 25.06 8.07 -1.53
C ILE A 281 25.84 6.89 -0.92
N ASP A 282 25.29 5.68 -0.95
CA ASP A 282 25.94 4.47 -0.44
C ASP A 282 27.23 4.16 -1.19
N ALA A 283 27.22 4.29 -2.52
CA ALA A 283 28.42 4.13 -3.34
C ALA A 283 29.51 5.16 -2.96
N HIS A 284 29.12 6.41 -2.70
CA HIS A 284 30.05 7.45 -2.24
C HIS A 284 30.56 7.20 -0.82
N ILE A 285 29.70 6.74 0.11
CA ILE A 285 30.10 6.31 1.46
C ILE A 285 31.10 5.17 1.38
N LYS A 286 30.84 4.15 0.56
CA LYS A 286 31.74 3.02 0.34
C LYS A 286 33.07 3.48 -0.23
N HIS A 287 33.07 4.42 -1.17
CA HIS A 287 34.29 5.04 -1.68
C HIS A 287 35.08 5.73 -0.55
N LEU A 288 34.41 6.54 0.28
CA LEU A 288 35.04 7.20 1.44
C LEU A 288 35.62 6.21 2.46
N GLN A 289 34.97 5.06 2.68
CA GLN A 289 35.45 3.99 3.56
C GLN A 289 36.65 3.24 2.95
N SER A 290 36.65 3.04 1.63
CA SER A 290 37.67 2.27 0.92
C SER A 290 39.01 3.00 0.77
N THR A 291 39.00 4.34 0.82
CA THR A 291 40.24 5.12 0.77
C THR A 291 41.11 4.81 2.00
N ARG A 292 42.21 4.07 1.79
CA ARG A 292 43.16 3.62 2.82
C ARG A 292 43.53 4.74 3.79
N TYR A 293 43.65 4.36 5.06
CA TYR A 293 44.10 5.20 6.16
C TYR A 293 45.38 5.95 5.77
N ASN A 294 45.24 7.24 5.46
CA ASN A 294 46.37 8.13 5.32
C ASN A 294 46.46 8.88 6.66
N PRO A 295 47.58 8.74 7.39
CA PRO A 295 47.75 9.29 8.74
C PRO A 295 47.66 10.83 8.79
N PHE A 296 47.67 11.49 7.63
CA PHE A 296 47.53 12.92 7.48
C PHE A 296 46.11 13.36 7.11
N LEU A 297 45.13 12.44 7.16
CA LEU A 297 43.74 12.72 6.80
C LEU A 297 42.80 12.76 8.01
N SER A 298 42.13 13.89 8.24
CA SER A 298 41.00 13.97 9.17
C SER A 298 39.94 12.92 8.78
N SER A 299 39.44 12.18 9.77
CA SER A 299 38.69 10.94 9.56
C SER A 299 37.47 11.14 8.65
N PRO A 300 37.27 10.28 7.61
CA PRO A 300 36.07 10.32 6.75
C PRO A 300 34.77 10.07 7.52
N LYS A 301 34.85 9.66 8.79
CA LYS A 301 33.72 9.36 9.65
C LYS A 301 32.67 10.48 9.70
N ALA A 302 33.07 11.74 9.89
CA ALA A 302 32.10 12.85 9.96
C ALA A 302 31.38 13.09 8.62
N LYS A 303 32.06 12.88 7.49
CA LYS A 303 31.44 12.97 6.16
C LYS A 303 30.48 11.81 5.89
N ILE A 304 30.83 10.61 6.34
CA ILE A 304 29.96 9.43 6.24
C ILE A 304 28.71 9.65 7.08
N GLU A 305 28.86 10.07 8.33
CA GLU A 305 27.74 10.40 9.22
C GLU A 305 26.86 11.51 8.63
N ALA A 306 27.45 12.55 8.03
CA ALA A 306 26.70 13.60 7.35
C ALA A 306 25.86 13.05 6.19
N LEU A 307 26.43 12.15 5.37
CA LEU A 307 25.72 11.53 4.25
C LEU A 307 24.62 10.57 4.73
N GLN A 308 24.83 9.85 5.83
CA GLN A 308 23.78 9.05 6.47
C GLN A 308 22.62 9.92 6.95
N LEU A 309 22.91 11.08 7.54
CA LEU A 309 21.89 12.07 7.90
C LEU A 309 21.13 12.60 6.67
N LEU A 310 21.81 12.77 5.53
CA LEU A 310 21.14 13.13 4.27
C LEU A 310 20.20 12.02 3.81
N GLN A 311 20.61 10.75 3.93
CA GLN A 311 19.75 9.61 3.60
C GLN A 311 18.49 9.61 4.45
N ASP A 312 18.60 9.91 5.75
CA ASP A 312 17.46 10.02 6.66
C ASP A 312 16.57 11.22 6.31
N ASP A 313 17.14 12.40 6.06
CA ASP A 313 16.39 13.61 5.68
C ASP A 313 15.62 13.38 4.36
N LEU A 314 16.25 12.74 3.36
CA LEU A 314 15.59 12.34 2.11
C LEU A 314 14.46 11.33 2.37
N ARG A 315 14.72 10.27 3.13
CA ARG A 315 13.71 9.25 3.46
C ARG A 315 12.49 9.90 4.11
N ASN A 316 12.72 10.77 5.07
CA ASN A 316 11.66 11.49 5.76
C ASN A 316 10.85 12.35 4.78
N ALA A 317 11.52 13.07 3.88
CA ALA A 317 10.86 13.89 2.87
C ALA A 317 9.96 13.06 1.93
N PHE A 318 10.47 11.92 1.41
CA PHE A 318 9.70 11.00 0.57
C PHE A 318 8.55 10.31 1.31
N ASN A 319 8.61 10.24 2.64
CA ASN A 319 7.52 9.74 3.48
C ASN A 319 6.46 10.81 3.80
N THR A 320 6.69 12.08 3.44
CA THR A 320 5.71 13.15 3.67
C THR A 320 4.68 13.25 2.53
N LYS A 321 3.67 14.11 2.71
CA LYS A 321 2.68 14.45 1.67
C LYS A 321 3.14 15.61 0.76
N GLU A 322 4.34 16.15 0.99
CA GLU A 322 4.88 17.34 0.33
C GLU A 322 5.85 17.01 -0.79
N GLU A 323 5.94 17.93 -1.77
CA GLU A 323 6.64 17.66 -3.03
C GLU A 323 8.11 17.65 -2.72
N VAL A 324 8.77 16.57 -3.10
CA VAL A 324 10.16 16.35 -2.71
C VAL A 324 11.07 17.19 -3.60
N ASP A 325 11.35 18.41 -3.18
CA ASP A 325 12.39 19.25 -3.76
C ASP A 325 13.77 18.82 -3.23
N ILE A 326 14.42 17.92 -3.97
CA ILE A 326 15.75 17.38 -3.64
C ILE A 326 16.79 18.49 -3.44
N PRO A 327 16.94 19.48 -4.35
CA PRO A 327 17.80 20.63 -4.11
C PRO A 327 17.55 21.35 -2.78
N LYS A 328 16.28 21.62 -2.45
CA LYS A 328 15.92 22.27 -1.19
C LYS A 328 16.32 21.43 0.01
N ILE A 329 15.99 20.14 0.01
CA ILE A 329 16.35 19.21 1.11
C ILE A 329 17.87 19.19 1.32
N ILE A 330 18.64 19.12 0.24
CA ILE A 330 20.11 19.13 0.32
C ILE A 330 20.61 20.48 0.88
N ASN A 331 20.03 21.61 0.46
CA ASN A 331 20.42 22.93 0.97
C ASN A 331 20.11 23.06 2.48
N ASP A 332 18.93 22.60 2.91
CA ASP A 332 18.51 22.60 4.31
C ASP A 332 19.43 21.70 5.15
N TRP A 333 19.76 20.49 4.64
CA TRP A 333 20.72 19.58 5.24
C TRP A 333 22.12 20.20 5.35
N GLN A 334 22.61 20.88 4.31
CA GLN A 334 23.91 21.57 4.34
C GLN A 334 23.97 22.70 5.38
N ALA A 335 22.85 23.39 5.60
CA ALA A 335 22.73 24.47 6.58
C ALA A 335 22.54 23.95 8.02
N ALA A 336 22.08 22.72 8.20
CA ALA A 336 21.78 22.16 9.52
C ALA A 336 23.01 22.07 10.42
N ILE A 337 22.88 22.55 11.66
CA ILE A 337 23.92 22.49 12.69
C ILE A 337 23.81 21.14 13.40
N LYS A 338 24.47 20.10 12.85
CA LYS A 338 24.40 18.71 13.35
C LYS A 338 25.73 18.18 13.91
N PHE A 339 26.83 18.94 13.84
CA PHE A 339 28.18 18.46 14.18
C PHE A 339 28.91 19.40 15.15
N LYS A 340 29.84 18.83 15.93
CA LYS A 340 30.72 19.59 16.83
C LYS A 340 32.15 19.56 16.30
N SER A 341 32.74 20.73 16.08
CA SER A 341 34.13 20.88 15.65
C SER A 341 35.09 20.31 16.69
N THR A 342 36.05 19.50 16.26
CA THR A 342 37.03 18.89 17.16
C THR A 342 38.03 19.90 17.71
N SER A 343 38.37 20.94 16.92
CA SER A 343 39.34 21.99 17.27
C SER A 343 38.75 23.06 18.17
N THR A 344 37.58 23.59 17.80
CA THR A 344 36.94 24.72 18.51
C THR A 344 35.92 24.29 19.55
N LYS A 345 35.49 23.01 19.53
CA LYS A 345 34.37 22.49 20.33
C LYS A 345 33.05 23.24 20.13
N THR A 346 32.94 24.06 19.08
CA THR A 346 31.69 24.75 18.71
C THR A 346 30.88 23.88 17.76
N GLU A 347 29.57 24.06 17.77
CA GLU A 347 28.70 23.45 16.77
C GLU A 347 28.96 24.09 15.40
N VAL A 348 28.88 23.28 14.35
CA VAL A 348 29.15 23.69 12.96
C VAL A 348 28.11 23.09 12.02
N PRO A 349 27.78 23.79 10.92
CA PRO A 349 26.85 23.27 9.93
C PRO A 349 27.48 22.11 9.14
N VAL A 350 26.63 21.26 8.54
CA VAL A 350 27.09 20.14 7.71
C VAL A 350 27.95 20.60 6.53
N SER A 351 27.65 21.75 5.94
CA SER A 351 28.46 22.38 4.89
C SER A 351 29.93 22.54 5.28
N THR A 352 30.20 22.93 6.53
CA THR A 352 31.57 23.01 7.09
C THR A 352 32.22 21.64 7.19
N VAL A 353 31.47 20.59 7.56
CA VAL A 353 31.99 19.22 7.65
C VAL A 353 32.35 18.67 6.27
N ILE A 354 31.50 18.85 5.27
CA ILE A 354 31.75 18.32 3.93
C ILE A 354 32.84 19.12 3.20
N SER A 355 33.04 20.40 3.52
CA SER A 355 34.11 21.24 2.94
C SER A 355 35.50 20.98 3.50
N GLN A 356 35.60 20.32 4.66
CA GLN A 356 36.91 19.98 5.24
C GLN A 356 37.72 19.10 4.28
N HIS A 357 38.86 19.64 3.84
CA HIS A 357 39.85 18.84 3.15
C HIS A 357 40.48 17.86 4.11
N ARG A 358 40.84 16.71 3.57
CA ARG A 358 41.42 15.64 4.37
C ARG A 358 42.79 16.06 4.93
N ASN A 359 43.59 16.86 4.22
CA ASN A 359 44.97 17.17 4.63
C ASN A 359 45.05 18.16 5.80
N VAL A 360 45.48 17.69 6.98
CA VAL A 360 45.60 18.50 8.22
C VAL A 360 46.64 19.64 8.11
N PHE A 361 47.58 19.55 7.17
CA PHE A 361 48.62 20.57 6.98
C PHE A 361 48.20 21.79 6.16
N PHE A 362 47.05 21.71 5.48
CA PHE A 362 46.52 22.82 4.68
C PHE A 362 45.11 23.12 5.19
N ALA A 363 45.04 23.80 6.34
CA ALA A 363 43.80 24.30 6.92
C ALA A 363 43.19 25.47 6.10
N GLU A 364 43.90 25.95 5.09
CA GLU A 364 43.46 27.06 4.25
C GLU A 364 42.42 26.61 3.23
N HIS A 365 41.30 27.35 3.21
CA HIS A 365 40.24 27.25 2.23
C HIS A 365 40.82 27.19 0.82
N ARG A 366 40.74 26.03 0.18
CA ARG A 366 40.98 25.93 -1.26
C ARG A 366 39.72 26.38 -1.97
N ASP A 367 39.89 27.13 -3.06
CA ASP A 367 38.80 27.51 -3.97
C ASP A 367 38.14 26.31 -4.67
N LYS A 368 38.68 25.10 -4.49
CA LYS A 368 38.20 23.86 -5.11
C LYS A 368 37.33 23.08 -4.15
N LEU A 369 36.13 22.75 -4.61
CA LEU A 369 35.21 21.84 -3.93
C LEU A 369 35.88 20.49 -3.64
N THR A 370 35.61 19.92 -2.46
CA THR A 370 35.96 18.53 -2.15
C THR A 370 35.12 17.56 -2.98
N SER A 371 35.56 16.29 -3.10
CA SER A 371 34.78 15.26 -3.81
C SER A 371 33.37 15.07 -3.24
N THR A 372 33.19 15.17 -1.93
CA THR A 372 31.85 15.13 -1.30
C THR A 372 31.02 16.36 -1.66
N GLN A 373 31.61 17.56 -1.72
CA GLN A 373 30.87 18.74 -2.18
C GLN A 373 30.48 18.63 -3.65
N GLN A 374 31.40 18.18 -4.51
CA GLN A 374 31.10 17.95 -5.93
C GLN A 374 29.97 16.94 -6.12
N PHE A 375 30.02 15.83 -5.38
CA PHE A 375 28.96 14.82 -5.37
C PHE A 375 27.60 15.41 -4.96
N VAL A 376 27.57 16.22 -3.90
CA VAL A 376 26.34 16.85 -3.42
C VAL A 376 25.79 17.87 -4.42
N GLU A 377 26.64 18.73 -5.01
CA GLU A 377 26.20 19.68 -6.04
C GLU A 377 25.73 18.97 -7.32
N TRP A 378 26.35 17.85 -7.67
CA TRP A 378 25.89 16.99 -8.74
C TRP A 378 24.50 16.41 -8.45
N LEU A 379 24.23 15.90 -7.23
CA LEU A 379 22.90 15.44 -6.84
C LEU A 379 21.84 16.54 -7.00
N LYS A 380 22.12 17.76 -6.53
CA LYS A 380 21.19 18.91 -6.71
C LYS A 380 20.88 19.18 -8.19
N THR A 381 21.90 19.08 -9.04
CA THR A 381 21.75 19.38 -10.47
C THR A 381 20.97 18.27 -11.19
N GLN A 382 21.28 17.02 -10.91
CA GLN A 382 20.66 15.86 -11.57
C GLN A 382 19.21 15.64 -11.18
N PHE A 383 18.85 15.96 -9.93
CA PHE A 383 17.51 15.76 -9.40
C PHE A 383 16.76 17.07 -9.20
N LYS A 384 17.13 18.11 -9.98
CA LYS A 384 16.38 19.35 -10.04
C LYS A 384 15.04 19.10 -10.74
N PRO A 385 13.90 19.56 -10.19
CA PRO A 385 12.63 19.46 -10.90
C PRO A 385 12.74 20.19 -12.25
N GLU A 386 12.70 19.45 -13.36
CA GLU A 386 12.51 20.08 -14.67
C GLU A 386 11.06 20.56 -14.75
N SER A 387 10.87 21.84 -15.07
CA SER A 387 9.54 22.40 -15.27
C SER A 387 8.90 21.73 -16.50
N GLY A 388 8.08 20.71 -16.26
CA GLY A 388 7.15 20.15 -17.23
C GLY A 388 7.58 18.92 -18.04
N LYS A 389 8.65 18.20 -17.67
CA LYS A 389 8.97 16.88 -18.28
C LYS A 389 9.57 15.89 -17.28
N ASP A 390 8.85 14.79 -17.06
CA ASP A 390 9.26 13.62 -16.26
C ASP A 390 10.29 12.73 -16.99
N ILE A 391 11.35 13.31 -17.57
CA ILE A 391 12.41 12.50 -18.18
C ILE A 391 13.72 12.76 -17.48
N LEU A 392 14.00 11.91 -16.49
CA LEU A 392 15.32 11.71 -15.90
C LEU A 392 16.30 11.25 -17.00
N ILE A 393 17.06 12.17 -17.59
CA ILE A 393 18.16 11.83 -18.48
C ILE A 393 19.37 11.44 -17.63
N ILE A 394 19.81 10.19 -17.76
CA ILE A 394 20.93 9.64 -16.98
C ILE A 394 22.22 9.77 -17.79
N PRO A 395 23.23 10.51 -17.33
CA PRO A 395 24.60 10.30 -17.79
C PRO A 395 25.10 8.97 -17.22
N THR A 396 25.50 8.04 -18.07
CA THR A 396 26.02 6.71 -17.68
C THR A 396 27.35 6.77 -16.91
N ASP A 397 28.02 7.93 -16.90
CA ASP A 397 29.42 8.01 -16.49
C ASP A 397 29.61 9.04 -15.36
N TYR A 398 29.04 8.80 -14.17
CA TYR A 398 29.62 9.40 -12.96
C TYR A 398 30.74 8.49 -12.45
N SER A 399 31.93 8.61 -13.04
CA SER A 399 33.14 8.00 -12.47
C SER A 399 33.68 8.93 -11.39
N ILE A 400 33.71 8.45 -10.14
CA ILE A 400 34.47 9.11 -9.06
C ILE A 400 35.95 8.93 -9.42
N ASN A 401 36.57 9.98 -9.96
CA ASN A 401 38.03 10.05 -10.16
C ASN A 401 38.75 10.32 -8.85
#